data_AF-A0A521IH54-F1
#
_entry.id   AF-A0A521IH54-F1
#
_cell.length_a   1.000
_cell.length_b   1.000
_cell.length_c   1.000
_cell.angle_alpha   90.00
_cell.angle_beta   90.00
_cell.angle_gamma   90.00
#
_symmetry.space_group_name_H-M   'P 1'
#
loop_
_entity.id
_entity.type
_entity.pdbx_description
1 polymer ?
#
loop_
_entity_poly.entity_id
_entity_poly.type
_entity_poly.pdbx_seq_one_letter_code
_entity_poly.pdbx_strand_id
1 'polypeptide(L)'
;MEVYGVKKIRKSDIERALGTAVTLYKESVTSLGECTLALVRNGKKKYLIAKGSGPMFDELEGKVTDDLKICPANHANRLVLNTYLPYTKPTTNKDGRPSIGLGDRLGEATPGHIKALGNKNIFPYFAQQSIRELNLTGRTFDGVIDDAAYAVFQCGYTAGWGADGDHLKKEEEIKTALRSGATMITLDSSEMIDNTIAGLPEKELLVRYGNVDEKTRTFYENLYKERTFTFGTLSLTLDTVSLMKDILIYGKALDYIQKIWETFPEF
;
A
#
# COMPACT_ATOMS: atom_id res chain seq x y z
N MET A 1 29.38 -37.72 11.81
CA MET A 1 29.92 -36.66 10.94
C MET A 1 29.19 -35.39 11.28
N GLU A 2 29.90 -34.43 11.85
CA GLU A 2 29.39 -33.13 12.32
C GLU A 2 28.82 -32.32 11.16
N VAL A 3 27.56 -31.90 11.26
CA VAL A 3 26.91 -31.09 10.24
C VAL A 3 26.40 -29.82 10.92
N TYR A 4 27.22 -28.77 10.77
CA TYR A 4 26.96 -27.34 10.98
C TYR A 4 26.37 -26.90 12.32
N GLY A 5 27.26 -26.46 13.22
CA GLY A 5 26.90 -25.47 14.23
C GLY A 5 26.35 -24.24 13.50
N VAL A 6 25.03 -24.11 13.45
CA VAL A 6 24.32 -22.94 12.89
C VAL A 6 25.02 -21.68 13.41
N LYS A 7 25.44 -20.78 12.49
CA LYS A 7 25.97 -19.44 12.78
C LYS A 7 24.90 -18.62 13.51
N LYS A 8 24.63 -18.97 14.77
CA LYS A 8 23.51 -18.47 15.54
C LYS A 8 23.78 -17.02 15.91
N ILE A 9 22.88 -16.12 15.53
CA ILE A 9 22.84 -14.76 16.06
C ILE A 9 22.37 -14.86 17.52
N ARG A 10 23.22 -14.44 18.46
CA ARG A 10 22.90 -14.37 19.89
C ARG A 10 22.71 -12.91 20.28
N LYS A 11 21.69 -12.64 21.09
CA LYS A 11 21.44 -11.29 21.63
C LYS A 11 22.69 -10.71 22.30
N SER A 12 23.43 -11.50 23.07
CA SER A 12 24.67 -11.07 23.73
C SER A 12 25.76 -10.59 22.78
N ASP A 13 25.88 -11.20 21.60
CA ASP A 13 26.87 -10.80 20.60
C ASP A 13 26.49 -9.44 19.98
N ILE A 14 25.19 -9.23 19.76
CA ILE A 14 24.65 -7.96 19.26
C ILE A 14 24.83 -6.85 20.30
N GLU A 15 24.52 -7.11 21.58
CA GLU A 15 24.67 -6.13 22.66
C GLU A 15 26.13 -5.74 22.85
N ARG A 16 27.07 -6.69 22.73
CA ARG A 16 28.51 -6.41 22.73
C ARG A 16 28.91 -5.53 21.54
N ALA A 17 28.45 -5.86 20.34
CA ALA A 17 28.79 -5.11 19.12
C ALA A 17 28.19 -3.69 19.09
N LEU A 18 26.99 -3.50 19.67
CA LEU A 18 26.32 -2.20 19.77
C LEU A 18 26.69 -1.41 21.04
N GLY A 19 27.33 -2.04 22.03
CA GLY A 19 27.66 -1.43 23.31
C GLY A 19 26.45 -1.05 24.17
N THR A 20 25.28 -1.64 23.93
CA THR A 20 24.03 -1.33 24.65
C THR A 20 23.04 -2.49 24.58
N ALA A 21 22.10 -2.50 25.51
CA ALA A 21 21.02 -3.49 25.55
C ALA A 21 20.09 -3.35 24.32
N VAL A 22 19.61 -4.48 23.81
CA VAL A 22 18.71 -4.51 22.65
C VAL A 22 17.52 -5.44 22.86
N THR A 23 16.46 -5.20 22.08
CA THR A 23 15.37 -6.16 21.88
C THR A 23 15.61 -6.90 20.57
N LEU A 24 15.91 -8.20 20.65
CA LEU A 24 15.95 -9.09 19.49
C LEU A 24 14.53 -9.59 19.18
N TYR A 25 14.06 -9.35 17.96
CA TYR A 25 12.79 -9.89 17.48
C TYR A 25 13.01 -11.32 17.00
N LYS A 26 12.58 -12.31 17.79
CA LYS A 26 12.95 -13.72 17.59
C LYS A 26 12.40 -14.27 16.28
N GLU A 27 11.21 -13.84 15.90
CA GLU A 27 10.48 -14.24 14.71
C GLU A 27 11.16 -13.74 13.42
N SER A 28 12.03 -12.72 13.53
CA SER A 28 12.81 -12.21 12.39
C SER A 28 14.10 -12.99 12.11
N VAL A 29 14.50 -13.92 12.98
CA VAL A 29 15.74 -14.68 12.79
C VAL A 29 15.58 -15.64 11.61
N THR A 30 16.22 -15.32 10.49
CA THR A 30 16.04 -16.01 9.21
C THR A 30 17.38 -16.45 8.65
N SER A 31 17.54 -17.73 8.33
CA SER A 31 18.73 -18.27 7.67
C SER A 31 18.54 -18.29 6.16
N LEU A 32 19.50 -17.72 5.43
CA LEU A 32 19.59 -17.65 3.97
C LEU A 32 20.89 -18.33 3.51
N GLY A 33 21.07 -19.59 3.90
CA GLY A 33 22.30 -20.36 3.65
C GLY A 33 23.46 -19.87 4.52
N GLU A 34 24.46 -19.24 3.90
CA GLU A 34 25.68 -18.78 4.60
C GLU A 34 25.50 -17.47 5.37
N CYS A 35 24.37 -16.78 5.18
CA CYS A 35 24.00 -15.55 5.87
C CYS A 35 22.76 -15.76 6.74
N THR A 36 22.83 -15.38 8.02
CA THR A 36 21.67 -15.30 8.92
C THR A 36 21.35 -13.84 9.17
N LEU A 37 20.06 -13.50 9.12
CA LEU A 37 19.53 -12.16 9.40
C LEU A 37 18.74 -12.16 10.70
N ALA A 38 18.71 -11.00 11.37
CA ALA A 38 17.78 -10.72 12.45
C ALA A 38 17.49 -9.22 12.50
N LEU A 39 16.28 -8.85 12.94
CA LEU A 39 15.93 -7.47 13.27
C LEU A 39 16.08 -7.27 14.79
N VAL A 40 16.66 -6.13 15.16
CA VAL A 40 16.79 -5.72 16.56
C VAL A 40 16.33 -4.28 16.75
N ARG A 41 15.86 -3.95 17.95
CA ARG A 41 15.58 -2.58 18.39
C ARG A 41 16.57 -2.17 19.46
N ASN A 42 17.18 -1.01 19.25
CA ASN A 42 18.06 -0.32 20.20
C ASN A 42 17.48 1.08 20.44
N GLY A 43 16.88 1.28 21.61
CA GLY A 43 16.08 2.46 21.91
C GLY A 43 14.92 2.61 20.91
N LYS A 44 14.89 3.74 20.18
CA LYS A 44 13.86 4.03 19.16
C LYS A 44 14.23 3.52 17.76
N LYS A 45 15.47 3.06 17.54
CA LYS A 45 15.97 2.69 16.21
C LYS A 45 15.94 1.18 16.01
N LYS A 46 15.62 0.76 14.79
CA LYS A 46 15.72 -0.64 14.35
C LYS A 46 17.00 -0.83 13.53
N TYR A 47 17.59 -2.01 13.64
CA TYR A 47 18.77 -2.43 12.89
C TYR A 47 18.57 -3.85 12.36
N LEU A 48 18.98 -4.07 11.12
CA LEU A 48 19.22 -5.40 10.58
C LEU A 48 20.61 -5.87 11.01
N ILE A 49 20.69 -7.08 11.52
CA ILE A 49 21.93 -7.76 11.87
C ILE A 49 22.12 -8.88 10.86
N ALA A 50 23.24 -8.87 10.15
CA ALA A 50 23.65 -9.98 9.28
C ALA A 50 24.88 -10.68 9.87
N LYS A 51 24.89 -12.00 9.86
CA LYS A 51 26.01 -12.83 10.31
C LYS A 51 26.36 -13.86 9.26
N GLY A 52 27.65 -14.00 8.95
CA GLY A 52 28.15 -14.94 7.95
C GLY A 52 28.68 -14.24 6.71
N SER A 53 28.30 -14.73 5.53
CA SER A 53 28.87 -14.27 4.26
C SER A 53 27.90 -14.44 3.10
N GLY A 54 28.20 -13.80 1.96
CA GLY A 54 27.48 -13.96 0.70
C GLY A 54 26.77 -12.68 0.25
N PRO A 55 26.12 -12.70 -0.94
CA PRO A 55 25.63 -11.51 -1.61
C PRO A 55 24.72 -10.62 -0.74
N MET A 56 23.78 -11.20 0.00
CA MET A 56 22.93 -10.47 0.95
C MET A 56 23.75 -9.73 2.03
N PHE A 57 24.79 -10.37 2.56
CA PHE A 57 25.66 -9.74 3.55
C PHE A 57 26.43 -8.57 2.92
N ASP A 58 26.90 -8.73 1.69
CA ASP A 58 27.74 -7.75 1.00
C ASP A 58 26.94 -6.53 0.55
N GLU A 59 25.73 -6.73 0.02
CA GLU A 59 24.84 -5.69 -0.49
C GLU A 59 24.20 -4.82 0.61
N LEU A 60 24.02 -5.35 1.82
CA LEU A 60 23.49 -4.55 2.92
C LEU A 60 24.47 -3.42 3.29
N GLU A 61 23.99 -2.19 3.35
CA GLU A 61 24.72 -1.04 3.88
C GLU A 61 24.82 -1.16 5.40
N GLY A 62 26.03 -1.22 5.94
CA GLY A 62 26.23 -1.36 7.38
C GLY A 62 27.69 -1.45 7.79
N LYS A 63 27.92 -1.38 9.10
CA LYS A 63 29.26 -1.51 9.68
C LYS A 63 29.49 -2.95 10.14
N VAL A 64 30.60 -3.53 9.72
CA VAL A 64 31.07 -4.82 10.26
C VAL A 64 31.72 -4.57 11.63
N THR A 65 31.29 -5.32 12.65
CA THR A 65 31.85 -5.30 14.01
C THR A 65 31.84 -6.74 14.52
N ASP A 66 33.00 -7.25 14.95
CA ASP A 66 33.23 -8.67 15.18
C ASP A 66 32.83 -9.51 13.94
N ASP A 67 31.93 -10.48 14.10
CA ASP A 67 31.39 -11.36 13.08
C ASP A 67 29.98 -10.94 12.60
N LEU A 68 29.56 -9.71 12.91
CA LEU A 68 28.25 -9.15 12.58
C LEU A 68 28.37 -7.94 11.66
N LYS A 69 27.47 -7.80 10.68
CA LYS A 69 27.19 -6.53 10.00
C LYS A 69 25.97 -5.91 10.64
N ILE A 70 26.14 -4.70 11.17
CA ILE A 70 25.09 -3.88 11.76
C ILE A 70 24.63 -2.87 10.71
N CYS A 71 23.41 -3.05 10.24
CA CYS A 71 22.83 -2.31 9.14
C CYS A 71 21.65 -1.47 9.64
N PRO A 72 21.57 -0.16 9.38
CA PRO A 72 20.38 0.62 9.72
C PRO A 72 19.15 0.06 8.98
N ALA A 73 18.00 0.05 9.64
CA ALA A 73 16.72 -0.29 8.99
C ALA A 73 16.23 0.91 8.16
N ASN A 74 16.90 1.17 7.02
CA ASN A 74 16.64 2.27 6.10
C ASN A 74 16.06 1.75 4.76
N HIS A 75 15.64 2.67 3.89
CA HIS A 75 15.09 2.33 2.58
C HIS A 75 16.01 1.43 1.74
N ALA A 76 17.29 1.78 1.62
CA ALA A 76 18.26 1.02 0.83
C ALA A 76 18.35 -0.45 1.29
N ASN A 77 18.48 -0.68 2.60
CA ASN A 77 18.52 -2.02 3.16
C ASN A 77 17.17 -2.75 3.08
N ARG A 78 16.04 -2.04 3.07
CA ARG A 78 14.73 -2.64 2.79
C ARG A 78 14.67 -3.15 1.36
N LEU A 79 15.18 -2.41 0.38
CA LEU A 79 15.22 -2.86 -1.01
C LEU A 79 16.07 -4.11 -1.17
N VAL A 80 17.24 -4.17 -0.52
CA VAL A 80 18.06 -5.39 -0.46
C VAL A 80 17.26 -6.53 0.18
N LEU A 81 16.62 -6.29 1.34
CA LEU A 81 15.78 -7.28 2.01
C LEU A 81 14.68 -7.86 1.09
N ASN A 82 14.02 -7.02 0.30
CA ASN A 82 12.99 -7.43 -0.66
C ASN A 82 13.51 -8.42 -1.71
N THR A 83 14.77 -8.29 -2.14
CA THR A 83 15.40 -9.19 -3.13
C THR A 83 15.56 -10.61 -2.58
N TYR A 84 15.92 -10.74 -1.29
CA TYR A 84 16.25 -12.03 -0.69
C TYR A 84 15.09 -12.64 0.11
N LEU A 85 14.14 -11.82 0.55
CA LEU A 85 12.92 -12.24 1.25
C LEU A 85 11.69 -11.65 0.55
N PRO A 86 11.22 -12.24 -0.57
CA PRO A 86 10.17 -11.64 -1.39
C PRO A 86 8.85 -11.32 -0.66
N TYR A 87 8.56 -12.01 0.45
CA TYR A 87 7.39 -11.74 1.30
C TYR A 87 7.44 -10.36 1.98
N THR A 88 8.61 -9.73 2.05
CA THR A 88 8.79 -8.37 2.58
C THR A 88 8.46 -7.29 1.56
N LYS A 89 8.23 -7.65 0.29
CA LYS A 89 7.72 -6.74 -0.74
C LYS A 89 6.18 -6.73 -0.73
N PRO A 90 5.52 -5.57 -0.85
CA PRO A 90 4.07 -5.53 -1.03
C PRO A 90 3.67 -6.24 -2.34
N THR A 91 2.52 -6.89 -2.32
CA THR A 91 1.92 -7.60 -3.46
C THR A 91 0.49 -7.13 -3.72
N THR A 92 -0.05 -7.46 -4.89
CA THR A 92 -1.48 -7.27 -5.17
C THR A 92 -2.31 -8.38 -4.52
N ASN A 93 -3.57 -8.11 -4.22
CA ASN A 93 -4.52 -9.09 -3.68
C ASN A 93 -5.06 -10.01 -4.79
N LYS A 94 -4.19 -10.83 -5.37
CA LYS A 94 -4.50 -11.66 -6.58
C LYS A 94 -5.65 -12.64 -6.37
N ASP A 95 -5.81 -13.14 -5.14
CA ASP A 95 -6.81 -14.14 -4.81
C ASP A 95 -8.19 -13.53 -4.49
N GLY A 96 -8.33 -12.19 -4.57
CA GLY A 96 -9.60 -11.52 -4.30
C GLY A 96 -10.11 -11.72 -2.86
N ARG A 97 -9.19 -11.91 -1.90
CA ARG A 97 -9.57 -12.08 -0.49
C ARG A 97 -10.28 -10.82 0.03
N PRO A 98 -11.20 -10.92 0.99
CA PRO A 98 -11.64 -9.75 1.75
C PRO A 98 -10.41 -8.98 2.25
N SER A 99 -10.36 -7.67 2.06
CA SER A 99 -9.20 -6.87 2.42
C SER A 99 -9.52 -5.84 3.49
N ILE A 100 -8.49 -5.36 4.19
CA ILE A 100 -8.60 -4.29 5.17
C ILE A 100 -7.41 -3.34 5.07
N GLY A 101 -7.74 -2.05 5.06
CA GLY A 101 -6.79 -0.94 5.19
C GLY A 101 -6.32 -0.76 6.62
N LEU A 102 -5.00 -0.77 6.84
CA LEU A 102 -4.39 -0.76 8.18
C LEU A 102 -3.37 0.37 8.29
N GLY A 103 -3.81 1.58 7.95
CA GLY A 103 -2.98 2.78 7.93
C GLY A 103 -2.28 3.06 9.26
N ASP A 104 -1.00 3.39 9.17
CA ASP A 104 -0.12 3.64 10.31
C ASP A 104 0.63 4.94 10.12
N ARG A 105 0.19 6.00 10.81
CA ARG A 105 0.79 7.34 10.75
C ARG A 105 2.10 7.46 11.55
N LEU A 106 2.44 6.44 12.33
CA LEU A 106 3.56 6.46 13.28
C LEU A 106 4.70 5.54 12.88
N GLY A 107 4.44 4.52 12.05
CA GLY A 107 5.43 3.50 11.63
C GLY A 107 5.66 2.39 12.66
N GLU A 108 4.75 2.23 13.62
CA GLU A 108 4.92 1.36 14.79
C GLU A 108 3.74 0.38 15.02
N ALA A 109 2.61 0.58 14.36
CA ALA A 109 1.36 -0.16 14.59
C ALA A 109 1.30 -1.50 13.85
N THR A 110 2.01 -1.66 12.72
CA THR A 110 1.94 -2.86 11.87
C THR A 110 2.17 -4.19 12.61
N PRO A 111 3.11 -4.34 13.55
CA PRO A 111 3.21 -5.57 14.37
C PRO A 111 1.93 -5.87 15.17
N GLY A 112 1.26 -4.84 15.69
CA GLY A 112 -0.03 -4.96 16.35
C GLY A 112 -1.15 -5.34 15.36
N HIS A 113 -1.15 -4.75 14.17
CA HIS A 113 -2.08 -5.10 13.09
C HIS A 113 -1.95 -6.58 12.69
N ILE A 114 -0.72 -7.08 12.49
CA ILE A 114 -0.44 -8.50 12.20
C ILE A 114 -1.04 -9.39 13.30
N LYS A 115 -0.81 -9.05 14.57
CA LYS A 115 -1.35 -9.80 15.70
C LYS A 115 -2.89 -9.79 15.75
N ALA A 116 -3.52 -8.67 15.44
CA ALA A 116 -4.98 -8.53 15.43
C ALA A 116 -5.65 -9.35 14.33
N LEU A 117 -5.01 -9.46 13.15
CA LEU A 117 -5.48 -10.30 12.07
C LEU A 117 -5.41 -11.78 12.45
N GLY A 118 -4.30 -12.22 13.05
CA GLY A 118 -4.08 -13.63 13.39
C GLY A 118 -4.17 -14.50 12.13
N ASN A 119 -4.94 -15.58 12.18
CA ASN A 119 -5.10 -16.54 11.07
C ASN A 119 -6.32 -16.26 10.18
N LYS A 120 -6.89 -15.05 10.22
CA LYS A 120 -8.07 -14.71 9.40
C LYS A 120 -7.69 -14.67 7.92
N ASN A 121 -8.60 -15.12 7.05
CA ASN A 121 -8.43 -15.05 5.60
C ASN A 121 -8.74 -13.62 5.08
N ILE A 122 -7.92 -12.65 5.51
CA ILE A 122 -8.05 -11.24 5.16
C ILE A 122 -6.72 -10.76 4.54
N PHE A 123 -6.77 -10.04 3.43
CA PHE A 123 -5.60 -9.41 2.82
C PHE A 123 -5.34 -8.03 3.44
N PRO A 124 -4.20 -7.81 4.11
CA PRO A 124 -3.92 -6.53 4.75
C PRO A 124 -3.20 -5.56 3.82
N TYR A 125 -3.68 -4.32 3.78
CA TYR A 125 -2.91 -3.19 3.27
C TYR A 125 -2.20 -2.52 4.46
N PHE A 126 -1.02 -3.05 4.83
CA PHE A 126 -0.24 -2.55 5.96
C PHE A 126 0.41 -1.20 5.69
N ALA A 127 0.77 -0.91 4.44
CA ALA A 127 1.23 0.41 4.06
C ALA A 127 0.07 1.18 3.43
N GLN A 128 -0.60 2.02 4.21
CA GLN A 128 -1.65 2.90 3.71
C GLN A 128 -1.52 4.25 4.37
N GLN A 129 -1.37 5.30 3.55
CA GLN A 129 -1.52 6.69 3.96
C GLN A 129 -1.92 7.53 2.77
N SER A 130 -2.73 8.55 3.03
CA SER A 130 -3.07 9.61 2.09
C SER A 130 -1.98 10.67 1.99
N ILE A 131 -1.95 11.40 0.86
CA ILE A 131 -1.04 12.54 0.67
C ILE A 131 -1.18 13.58 1.80
N ARG A 132 -2.40 13.81 2.28
CA ARG A 132 -2.66 14.71 3.40
C ARG A 132 -1.95 14.25 4.69
N GLU A 133 -1.99 12.96 4.99
CA GLU A 133 -1.33 12.41 6.18
C GLU A 133 0.19 12.42 6.06
N LEU A 134 0.73 12.13 4.87
CA LEU A 134 2.16 12.24 4.59
C LEU A 134 2.67 13.65 4.86
N ASN A 135 1.97 14.66 4.34
CA ASN A 135 2.30 16.07 4.55
C ASN A 135 2.23 16.48 6.04
N LEU A 136 1.18 16.07 6.75
CA LEU A 136 1.02 16.41 8.18
C LEU A 136 2.05 15.73 9.09
N THR A 137 2.54 14.55 8.70
CA THR A 137 3.52 13.77 9.49
C THR A 137 4.96 14.00 9.06
N GLY A 138 5.19 14.68 7.92
CA GLY A 138 6.51 14.83 7.32
C GLY A 138 7.12 13.52 6.83
N ARG A 139 6.28 12.50 6.59
CA ARG A 139 6.70 11.17 6.11
C ARG A 139 6.62 11.08 4.60
N THR A 140 7.34 10.12 4.03
CA THR A 140 7.26 9.76 2.61
C THR A 140 6.56 8.42 2.44
N PHE A 141 5.96 8.19 1.27
CA PHE A 141 5.30 6.92 0.98
C PHE A 141 6.29 5.73 0.99
N ASP A 142 7.53 5.94 0.53
CA ASP A 142 8.61 4.96 0.71
C ASP A 142 8.79 4.56 2.18
N GLY A 143 8.78 5.53 3.10
CA GLY A 143 8.88 5.27 4.54
C GLY A 143 7.70 4.47 5.09
N VAL A 144 6.48 4.68 4.58
CA VAL A 144 5.30 3.88 4.95
C VAL A 144 5.49 2.42 4.54
N ILE A 145 5.97 2.18 3.32
CA ILE A 145 6.27 0.84 2.82
C ILE A 145 7.45 0.22 3.58
N ASP A 146 8.48 0.99 3.89
CA ASP A 146 9.64 0.55 4.66
C ASP A 146 9.22 0.04 6.04
N ASP A 147 8.42 0.81 6.77
CA ASP A 147 7.96 0.45 8.11
C ASP A 147 7.11 -0.83 8.10
N ALA A 148 6.23 -0.98 7.10
CA ALA A 148 5.44 -2.19 6.91
C ALA A 148 6.32 -3.41 6.55
N ALA A 149 7.27 -3.26 5.62
CA ALA A 149 8.21 -4.30 5.22
C ALA A 149 9.06 -4.79 6.41
N TYR A 150 9.58 -3.86 7.21
CA TYR A 150 10.31 -4.22 8.42
C TYR A 150 9.41 -4.86 9.48
N ALA A 151 8.15 -4.45 9.60
CA ALA A 151 7.22 -5.06 10.54
C ALA A 151 6.82 -6.49 10.15
N VAL A 152 6.63 -6.79 8.85
CA VAL A 152 6.35 -8.16 8.41
C VAL A 152 7.57 -9.05 8.62
N PHE A 153 8.79 -8.55 8.35
CA PHE A 153 10.02 -9.25 8.69
C PHE A 153 10.17 -9.46 10.19
N GLN A 154 9.91 -8.42 10.99
CA GLN A 154 9.94 -8.45 12.45
C GLN A 154 9.07 -9.57 13.03
N CYS A 155 7.89 -9.77 12.45
CA CYS A 155 6.89 -10.72 12.94
C CYS A 155 6.92 -12.08 12.23
N GLY A 156 7.83 -12.28 11.26
CA GLY A 156 7.82 -13.47 10.41
C GLY A 156 6.52 -13.65 9.61
N TYR A 157 5.85 -12.56 9.25
CA TYR A 157 4.59 -12.60 8.52
C TYR A 157 4.86 -12.77 7.02
N THR A 158 4.43 -13.90 6.46
CA THR A 158 4.73 -14.30 5.08
C THR A 158 3.49 -14.46 4.18
N ALA A 159 2.29 -14.20 4.70
CA ALA A 159 1.02 -14.46 4.02
C ALA A 159 0.60 -13.40 2.96
N GLY A 160 1.52 -12.52 2.58
CA GLY A 160 1.27 -11.43 1.63
C GLY A 160 0.54 -10.23 2.24
N TRP A 161 0.87 -9.05 1.75
CA TRP A 161 0.34 -7.76 2.21
C TRP A 161 0.45 -6.74 1.07
N GLY A 162 -0.31 -5.65 1.13
CA GLY A 162 -0.34 -4.61 0.10
C GLY A 162 0.05 -3.22 0.57
N ALA A 163 0.32 -2.36 -0.40
CA ALA A 163 0.56 -0.93 -0.21
C ALA A 163 -0.50 -0.13 -0.98
N ASP A 164 -1.30 0.66 -0.28
CA ASP A 164 -2.37 1.49 -0.84
C ASP A 164 -1.95 2.96 -0.84
N GLY A 165 -1.82 3.53 -2.05
CA GLY A 165 -1.74 4.97 -2.23
C GLY A 165 -3.14 5.57 -2.07
N ASP A 166 -3.43 6.04 -0.86
CA ASP A 166 -4.78 6.43 -0.48
C ASP A 166 -5.12 7.87 -0.91
N HIS A 167 -6.37 8.13 -1.30
CA HIS A 167 -6.89 9.45 -1.69
C HIS A 167 -5.99 10.24 -2.68
N LEU A 168 -5.50 9.60 -3.74
CA LEU A 168 -4.70 10.28 -4.76
C LEU A 168 -5.61 11.03 -5.73
N LYS A 169 -5.23 12.25 -6.12
CA LYS A 169 -6.05 13.11 -6.98
C LYS A 169 -5.37 13.49 -8.28
N LYS A 170 -4.04 13.36 -8.37
CA LYS A 170 -3.24 13.81 -9.52
C LYS A 170 -2.40 12.68 -10.09
N GLU A 171 -2.18 12.72 -11.41
CA GLU A 171 -1.33 11.74 -12.11
C GLU A 171 0.08 11.65 -11.51
N GLU A 172 0.67 12.76 -11.07
CA GLU A 172 2.00 12.78 -10.46
C GLU A 172 2.03 12.12 -9.07
N GLU A 173 0.93 12.20 -8.32
CA GLU A 173 0.79 11.51 -7.04
C GLU A 173 0.70 10.00 -7.27
N ILE A 174 -0.07 9.59 -8.29
CA ILE A 174 -0.17 8.19 -8.72
C ILE A 174 1.20 7.67 -9.18
N LYS A 175 1.89 8.34 -10.10
CA LYS A 175 3.25 7.99 -10.55
C LYS A 175 4.21 7.81 -9.38
N THR A 176 4.13 8.70 -8.39
CA THR A 176 4.97 8.62 -7.20
C THR A 176 4.65 7.39 -6.37
N ALA A 177 3.36 7.13 -6.09
CA ALA A 177 2.93 5.95 -5.34
C ALA A 177 3.33 4.64 -6.05
N LEU A 178 3.12 4.54 -7.37
CA LEU A 178 3.51 3.39 -8.19
C LEU A 178 5.02 3.16 -8.14
N ARG A 179 5.83 4.22 -8.31
CA ARG A 179 7.30 4.14 -8.25
C ARG A 179 7.81 3.66 -6.89
N SER A 180 7.17 4.07 -5.80
CA SER A 180 7.48 3.62 -4.44
C SER A 180 7.08 2.16 -4.17
N GLY A 181 6.23 1.58 -5.02
CA GLY A 181 5.78 0.20 -4.93
C GLY A 181 4.38 0.02 -4.35
N ALA A 182 3.49 1.01 -4.51
CA ALA A 182 2.06 0.81 -4.29
C ALA A 182 1.57 -0.41 -5.09
N THR A 183 0.66 -1.18 -4.50
CA THR A 183 -0.03 -2.32 -5.14
C THR A 183 -1.55 -2.13 -5.19
N MET A 184 -2.02 -0.98 -4.71
CA MET A 184 -3.38 -0.48 -4.82
C MET A 184 -3.32 1.06 -4.92
N ILE A 185 -4.17 1.62 -5.76
CA ILE A 185 -4.35 3.06 -5.90
C ILE A 185 -5.81 3.38 -5.59
N THR A 186 -6.02 4.28 -4.64
CA THR A 186 -7.34 4.84 -4.35
C THR A 186 -7.43 6.22 -5.00
N LEU A 187 -8.08 6.28 -6.17
CA LEU A 187 -8.32 7.52 -6.90
C LEU A 187 -9.49 8.29 -6.29
N ASP A 188 -9.22 9.50 -5.80
CA ASP A 188 -10.22 10.42 -5.29
C ASP A 188 -10.65 11.40 -6.40
N SER A 189 -11.82 11.15 -6.99
CA SER A 189 -12.45 11.99 -8.00
C SER A 189 -13.50 12.95 -7.43
N SER A 190 -13.54 13.16 -6.11
CA SER A 190 -14.55 13.99 -5.44
C SER A 190 -14.57 15.45 -5.93
N GLU A 191 -13.43 15.99 -6.35
CA GLU A 191 -13.33 17.35 -6.91
C GLU A 191 -14.01 17.51 -8.27
N MET A 192 -14.30 16.39 -8.96
CA MET A 192 -14.99 16.38 -10.24
C MET A 192 -16.51 16.26 -10.09
N ILE A 193 -17.01 16.07 -8.87
CA ILE A 193 -18.42 15.89 -8.55
C ILE A 193 -19.11 17.25 -8.36
N ASP A 194 -20.11 17.56 -9.19
CA ASP A 194 -20.92 18.76 -9.02
C ASP A 194 -22.11 18.50 -8.08
N ASN A 195 -21.87 18.72 -6.79
CA ASN A 195 -22.88 18.55 -5.75
C ASN A 195 -24.04 19.57 -5.84
N THR A 196 -23.94 20.61 -6.68
CA THR A 196 -25.00 21.63 -6.80
C THR A 196 -26.19 21.13 -7.64
N ILE A 197 -25.98 20.12 -8.48
CA ILE A 197 -26.99 19.63 -9.44
C ILE A 197 -28.16 18.93 -8.77
N ALA A 198 -27.93 18.21 -7.67
CA ALA A 198 -28.94 17.35 -7.04
C ALA A 198 -30.22 18.11 -6.67
N GLY A 199 -30.06 19.36 -6.20
CA GLY A 199 -31.13 20.25 -5.77
C GLY A 199 -31.66 21.21 -6.85
N LEU A 200 -31.21 21.11 -8.09
CA LEU A 200 -31.64 22.05 -9.15
C LEU A 200 -33.12 21.85 -9.51
N PRO A 201 -33.87 22.95 -9.74
CA PRO A 201 -35.16 22.89 -10.41
C PRO A 201 -35.04 22.32 -11.81
N GLU A 202 -36.06 21.57 -12.27
CA GLU A 202 -36.05 20.89 -13.56
C GLU A 202 -35.74 21.80 -14.75
N LYS A 203 -36.29 23.03 -14.75
CA LYS A 203 -36.00 24.02 -15.80
C LYS A 203 -34.52 24.37 -15.88
N GLU A 204 -33.85 24.53 -14.73
CA GLU A 204 -32.42 24.83 -14.70
C GLU A 204 -31.58 23.60 -15.07
N LEU A 205 -32.01 22.41 -14.63
CA LEU A 205 -31.40 21.14 -15.02
C LEU A 205 -31.39 20.97 -16.55
N LEU A 206 -32.51 21.22 -17.22
CA LEU A 206 -32.63 21.14 -18.68
C LEU A 206 -31.68 22.10 -19.38
N VAL A 207 -31.53 23.33 -18.87
CA VAL A 207 -30.58 24.31 -19.42
C VAL A 207 -29.14 23.85 -19.22
N ARG A 208 -28.78 23.36 -18.03
CA ARG A 208 -27.44 22.84 -17.75
C ARG A 208 -27.13 21.62 -18.62
N TYR A 209 -28.07 20.69 -18.73
CA TYR A 209 -27.94 19.50 -19.56
C TYR A 209 -27.83 19.84 -21.04
N GLY A 210 -28.58 20.84 -21.52
CA GLY A 210 -28.47 21.33 -22.90
C GLY A 210 -27.09 21.85 -23.29
N ASN A 211 -26.25 22.25 -22.31
CA ASN A 211 -24.87 22.65 -22.53
C ASN A 211 -23.88 21.48 -22.55
N VAL A 212 -24.33 20.25 -22.28
CA VAL A 212 -23.51 19.04 -22.44
C VAL A 212 -23.41 18.72 -23.94
N ASP A 213 -22.21 18.35 -24.37
CA ASP A 213 -21.92 17.97 -25.75
C ASP A 213 -22.92 16.92 -26.28
N GLU A 214 -23.38 17.12 -27.51
CA GLU A 214 -24.42 16.28 -28.12
C GLU A 214 -23.99 14.82 -28.24
N LYS A 215 -22.71 14.54 -28.51
CA LYS A 215 -22.19 13.18 -28.60
C LYS A 215 -22.28 12.49 -27.24
N THR A 216 -21.91 13.18 -26.17
CA THR A 216 -22.01 12.67 -24.79
C THR A 216 -23.46 12.42 -24.40
N ARG A 217 -24.37 13.38 -24.66
CA ARG A 217 -25.81 13.20 -24.40
C ARG A 217 -26.37 12.01 -25.15
N THR A 218 -26.12 11.94 -26.46
CA THR A 218 -26.62 10.85 -27.31
C THR A 218 -26.10 9.49 -26.87
N PHE A 219 -24.82 9.40 -26.48
CA PHE A 219 -24.22 8.17 -25.97
C PHE A 219 -24.95 7.65 -24.73
N TYR A 220 -25.11 8.47 -23.70
CA TYR A 220 -25.77 8.06 -22.46
C TYR A 220 -27.28 7.87 -22.62
N GLU A 221 -27.96 8.72 -23.39
CA GLU A 221 -29.39 8.58 -23.66
C GLU A 221 -29.69 7.26 -24.36
N ASN A 222 -28.91 6.91 -25.39
CA ASN A 222 -29.07 5.64 -26.08
C ASN A 222 -28.80 4.43 -25.18
N LEU A 223 -27.91 4.55 -24.19
CA LEU A 223 -27.56 3.43 -23.32
C LEU A 223 -28.52 3.25 -22.14
N TYR A 224 -29.11 4.33 -21.63
CA TYR A 224 -29.72 4.33 -20.30
C TYR A 224 -31.11 4.96 -20.20
N LYS A 225 -31.49 5.88 -21.09
CA LYS A 225 -32.74 6.67 -20.96
C LYS A 225 -33.98 5.79 -20.97
N GLU A 226 -34.80 5.92 -19.93
CA GLU A 226 -36.03 5.14 -19.71
C GLU A 226 -35.81 3.62 -19.70
N ARG A 227 -34.58 3.16 -19.46
CA ARG A 227 -34.26 1.74 -19.38
C ARG A 227 -34.34 1.23 -17.96
N THR A 228 -34.81 0.00 -17.83
CA THR A 228 -34.88 -0.71 -16.56
C THR A 228 -33.80 -1.77 -16.47
N PHE A 229 -33.03 -1.74 -15.39
CA PHE A 229 -31.96 -2.69 -15.07
C PHE A 229 -32.35 -3.52 -13.86
N THR A 230 -32.13 -4.83 -13.94
CA THR A 230 -32.45 -5.76 -12.85
C THR A 230 -31.18 -6.34 -12.24
N PHE A 231 -31.04 -6.17 -10.93
CA PHE A 231 -29.92 -6.65 -10.11
C PHE A 231 -30.47 -7.60 -9.04
N GLY A 232 -30.49 -8.90 -9.32
CA GLY A 232 -31.16 -9.86 -8.44
C GLY A 232 -32.67 -9.57 -8.37
N THR A 233 -33.18 -9.22 -7.20
CA THR A 233 -34.60 -8.86 -6.99
C THR A 233 -34.88 -7.36 -7.11
N LEU A 234 -33.85 -6.52 -7.25
CA LEU A 234 -34.00 -5.08 -7.41
C LEU A 234 -34.14 -4.73 -8.90
N SER A 235 -35.14 -3.94 -9.24
CA SER A 235 -35.26 -3.33 -10.57
C SER A 235 -35.21 -1.81 -10.43
N LEU A 236 -34.35 -1.18 -11.23
CA LEU A 236 -34.15 0.27 -11.25
C LEU A 236 -34.39 0.79 -12.66
N THR A 237 -35.28 1.76 -12.81
CA THR A 237 -35.47 2.50 -14.06
C THR A 237 -34.68 3.79 -13.99
N LEU A 238 -33.82 4.03 -14.97
CA LEU A 238 -33.11 5.30 -15.09
C LEU A 238 -33.92 6.24 -15.98
N ASP A 239 -34.80 7.01 -15.34
CA ASP A 239 -35.64 7.99 -16.03
C ASP A 239 -34.80 9.15 -16.59
N THR A 240 -35.41 9.93 -17.47
CA THR A 240 -34.76 11.06 -18.15
C THR A 240 -34.18 12.10 -17.19
N VAL A 241 -34.88 12.47 -16.11
CA VAL A 241 -34.43 13.49 -15.16
C VAL A 241 -33.25 12.97 -14.33
N SER A 242 -33.35 11.73 -13.85
CA SER A 242 -32.29 11.04 -13.12
C SER A 242 -31.04 10.89 -13.98
N LEU A 243 -31.18 10.49 -15.25
CA LEU A 243 -30.08 10.41 -16.19
C LEU A 243 -29.36 11.76 -16.39
N MET A 244 -30.12 12.84 -16.60
CA MET A 244 -29.54 14.18 -16.76
C MET A 244 -28.74 14.61 -15.53
N LYS A 245 -29.28 14.35 -14.32
CA LYS A 245 -28.58 14.61 -13.06
C LYS A 245 -27.30 13.81 -12.96
N ASP A 246 -27.36 12.50 -13.22
CA ASP A 246 -26.19 11.62 -13.11
C ASP A 246 -25.07 12.03 -14.06
N ILE A 247 -25.39 12.38 -15.31
CA ILE A 247 -24.39 12.86 -16.28
C ILE A 247 -23.74 14.16 -15.81
N LEU A 248 -24.53 15.11 -15.30
CA LEU A 248 -24.02 16.40 -14.83
C LEU A 248 -23.22 16.28 -13.53
N ILE A 249 -23.60 15.37 -12.62
CA ILE A 249 -22.93 15.14 -11.34
C ILE A 249 -21.64 14.34 -11.54
N TYR A 250 -21.71 13.23 -12.29
CA TYR A 250 -20.65 12.21 -12.32
C TYR A 250 -19.87 12.16 -13.62
N GLY A 251 -20.35 12.74 -14.73
CA GLY A 251 -19.73 12.59 -16.05
C GLY A 251 -18.25 12.97 -16.08
N LYS A 252 -17.89 14.12 -15.50
CA LYS A 252 -16.49 14.56 -15.39
C LYS A 252 -15.63 13.62 -14.53
N ALA A 253 -16.20 13.04 -13.48
CA ALA A 253 -15.50 12.08 -12.64
C ALA A 253 -15.25 10.77 -13.40
N LEU A 254 -16.21 10.30 -14.18
CA LEU A 254 -16.07 9.12 -15.04
C LEU A 254 -15.00 9.33 -16.12
N ASP A 255 -15.02 10.48 -16.80
CA ASP A 255 -13.98 10.85 -17.77
C ASP A 255 -12.59 10.86 -17.14
N TYR A 256 -12.48 11.39 -15.92
CA TYR A 256 -11.22 11.42 -15.19
C TYR A 256 -10.74 10.02 -14.77
N ILE A 257 -11.65 9.19 -14.26
CA ILE A 257 -11.35 7.78 -13.91
C ILE A 257 -10.84 7.03 -15.14
N GLN A 258 -11.54 7.17 -16.28
CA GLN A 258 -11.13 6.54 -17.54
C GLN A 258 -9.75 7.03 -17.99
N LYS A 259 -9.51 8.34 -17.97
CA LYS A 259 -8.21 8.92 -18.32
C LYS A 259 -7.08 8.33 -17.48
N ILE A 260 -7.27 8.23 -16.16
CA ILE A 260 -6.27 7.68 -15.25
C ILE A 260 -6.02 6.21 -15.56
N TRP A 261 -7.07 5.41 -15.75
CA TRP A 261 -6.96 4.00 -16.11
C TRP A 261 -6.15 3.80 -17.41
N GLU A 262 -6.45 4.58 -18.45
CA GLU A 262 -5.74 4.51 -19.74
C GLU A 262 -4.28 5.00 -19.66
N THR A 263 -3.99 5.91 -18.73
CA THR A 263 -2.63 6.44 -18.51
C THR A 263 -1.72 5.45 -17.79
N PHE A 264 -2.29 4.57 -16.96
CA PHE A 264 -1.54 3.60 -16.13
C PHE A 264 -1.99 2.15 -16.39
N PRO A 265 -1.88 1.61 -17.63
CA PRO A 265 -2.47 0.32 -18.00
C PRO A 265 -1.73 -0.92 -17.48
N GLU A 266 -0.48 -0.74 -17.02
CA GLU A 266 0.36 -1.83 -16.47
C GLU A 266 0.17 -2.03 -14.96
N PHE A 267 -0.79 -1.31 -14.37
CA PHE A 267 -1.21 -1.40 -12.97
C PHE A 267 -2.65 -1.85 -12.83
#